data_AF-A0A958J3G3-F1
#
_entry.id   AF-A0A958J3G3-F1
#
_cell.length_a   1.000
_cell.length_b   1.000
_cell.length_c   1.000
_cell.angle_alpha   90.00
_cell.angle_beta   90.00
_cell.angle_gamma   90.00
#
_symmetry.space_group_name_H-M   'P 1'
#
loop_
_entity.id
_entity.type
_entity.pdbx_description
1 polymer ?
#
loop_
_entity_poly.entity_id
_entity_poly.type
_entity_poly.pdbx_seq_one_letter_code
_entity_poly.pdbx_strand_id
1 'polypeptide(L)'
;MSQLALNASRPWLSSLSQAASASYQRLSSPSSRREIVILGIIISSLQILDGAMTAMGVHHLGTEAEGNLFIRYLMELLGPNLALILVKSFAIAIVVMLCLLAKKVPWIPGALRGVACLYLCAAILPWSYILLTLHNII
;
A
#
# COMPACT_ATOMS: atom_id res chain seq x y z
N MET A 1 10.55 29.31 -41.33
CA MET A 1 9.29 28.56 -41.54
C MET A 1 9.34 27.09 -41.10
N SER A 2 10.50 26.50 -40.80
CA SER A 2 10.65 25.12 -40.32
C SER A 2 10.27 24.88 -38.85
N GLN A 3 10.32 25.90 -37.97
CA GLN A 3 9.97 25.76 -36.55
C GLN A 3 8.44 25.70 -36.29
N LEU A 4 7.62 26.26 -37.18
CA LEU A 4 6.15 26.21 -37.09
C LEU A 4 5.58 24.82 -37.42
N ALA A 5 6.24 24.05 -38.29
CA ALA A 5 5.80 22.71 -38.68
C ALA A 5 6.10 21.63 -37.60
N LEU A 6 7.15 21.82 -36.81
CA LEU A 6 7.49 20.91 -35.70
C LEU A 6 6.55 21.07 -34.49
N ASN A 7 6.02 22.27 -34.27
CA ASN A 7 5.10 22.53 -33.16
C ASN A 7 3.68 21.99 -33.42
N ALA A 8 3.27 21.89 -34.69
CA ALA A 8 1.95 21.39 -35.08
C ALA A 8 1.82 19.85 -35.02
N SER A 9 2.93 19.10 -35.03
CA SER A 9 2.93 17.64 -35.17
C SER A 9 2.90 16.88 -33.84
N ARG A 10 2.95 17.55 -32.68
CA ARG A 10 3.00 16.89 -31.35
C ARG A 10 2.04 17.51 -30.30
N PRO A 11 0.77 17.79 -30.63
CA PRO A 11 -0.18 18.39 -29.69
C PRO A 11 -0.43 17.51 -28.45
N TRP A 12 -0.29 16.19 -28.56
CA TRP A 12 -0.43 15.26 -27.44
C TRP A 12 0.68 15.41 -26.39
N LEU A 13 1.89 15.86 -26.76
CA LEU A 13 2.99 16.07 -25.81
C LEU A 13 2.74 17.27 -24.90
N SER A 14 2.18 18.35 -25.45
CA SER A 14 1.69 19.47 -24.64
C SER A 14 0.57 19.01 -23.70
N SER A 15 -0.37 18.18 -24.17
CA SER A 15 -1.45 17.64 -23.34
C SER A 15 -0.94 16.76 -22.19
N LEU A 16 0.04 15.89 -22.44
CA LEU A 16 0.66 15.07 -21.39
C LEU A 16 1.45 15.93 -20.40
N SER A 17 2.19 16.93 -20.87
CA SER A 17 2.93 17.83 -19.98
C SER A 17 1.98 18.66 -19.10
N GLN A 18 0.84 19.11 -19.64
CA GLN A 18 -0.20 19.82 -18.90
C GLN A 18 -0.92 18.91 -17.91
N ALA A 19 -1.25 17.67 -18.29
CA ALA A 19 -1.84 16.69 -17.38
C ALA A 19 -0.88 16.33 -16.23
N ALA A 20 0.41 16.18 -16.53
CA ALA A 20 1.45 15.92 -15.53
C ALA A 20 1.67 17.11 -14.59
N SER A 21 1.70 18.34 -15.11
CA SER A 21 1.89 19.55 -14.30
C SER A 21 0.64 19.93 -13.50
N ALA A 22 -0.57 19.65 -14.00
CA ALA A 22 -1.81 19.77 -13.22
C ALA A 22 -1.89 18.74 -12.08
N SER A 23 -1.41 17.51 -12.32
CA SER A 23 -1.27 16.48 -11.28
C SER A 23 -0.24 16.88 -10.23
N TYR A 24 0.90 17.44 -10.66
CA TYR A 24 1.94 17.98 -9.79
C TYR A 24 1.41 19.14 -8.92
N GLN A 25 0.68 20.08 -9.51
CA GLN A 25 0.11 21.22 -8.79
C GLN A 25 -0.93 20.77 -7.74
N ARG A 26 -1.82 19.84 -8.08
CA ARG A 26 -2.78 19.26 -7.10
C ARG A 26 -2.06 18.63 -5.91
N LEU A 27 -0.97 17.92 -6.16
CA LEU A 27 -0.16 17.27 -5.12
C LEU A 27 0.68 18.23 -4.28
N SER A 28 1.08 19.37 -4.84
CA SER A 28 1.81 20.41 -4.11
C SER A 28 0.93 21.26 -3.18
N SER A 29 -0.40 21.12 -3.29
CA SER A 29 -1.33 21.90 -2.49
C SER A 29 -1.28 21.53 -0.99
N PRO A 30 -1.48 22.48 -0.07
CA PRO A 30 -1.45 22.22 1.38
C PRO A 30 -2.51 21.20 1.83
N SER A 31 -3.59 21.01 1.07
CA SER A 31 -4.58 19.95 1.34
C SER A 31 -4.03 18.55 1.06
N SER A 32 -3.19 18.39 0.03
CA SER A 32 -2.59 17.10 -0.34
C SER A 32 -1.56 16.61 0.68
N ARG A 33 -0.89 17.52 1.39
CA ARG A 33 0.01 17.13 2.51
C ARG A 33 -0.75 16.49 3.67
N ARG A 34 -1.94 17.03 4.02
CA ARG A 34 -2.82 16.40 5.02
C ARG A 34 -3.33 15.04 4.52
N GLU A 35 -3.66 14.96 3.24
CA GLU A 35 -4.13 13.71 2.63
C GLU A 35 -3.09 12.59 2.71
N ILE A 36 -1.81 12.88 2.42
CA ILE A 36 -0.72 11.89 2.53
C ILE A 36 -0.55 11.39 3.96
N VAL A 37 -0.69 12.28 4.96
CA VAL A 37 -0.61 11.92 6.37
C VAL A 37 -1.80 11.04 6.76
N ILE A 38 -3.02 11.41 6.35
CA ILE A 38 -4.23 10.62 6.60
C ILE A 38 -4.11 9.24 5.94
N LEU A 39 -3.65 9.16 4.68
CA LEU A 39 -3.39 7.90 4.00
C LEU A 39 -2.34 7.05 4.72
N GLY A 40 -1.24 7.67 5.18
CA GLY A 40 -0.22 6.99 5.97
C GLY A 40 -0.78 6.39 7.27
N ILE A 41 -1.63 7.15 7.98
CA ILE A 41 -2.32 6.67 9.19
C ILE A 41 -3.25 5.51 8.84
N ILE A 42 -4.09 5.64 7.81
CA ILE A 42 -5.03 4.58 7.40
C ILE A 42 -4.26 3.30 7.04
N ILE A 43 -3.22 3.39 6.20
CA ILE A 43 -2.43 2.22 5.80
C ILE A 43 -1.72 1.60 7.01
N SER A 44 -1.20 2.41 7.92
CA SER A 44 -0.56 1.91 9.15
C SER A 44 -1.55 1.17 10.05
N SER A 45 -2.76 1.72 10.23
CA SER A 45 -3.83 1.05 10.97
C SER A 45 -4.26 -0.26 10.30
N LEU A 46 -4.32 -0.29 8.97
CA LEU A 46 -4.60 -1.50 8.20
C LEU A 46 -3.52 -2.57 8.41
N GLN A 47 -2.24 -2.20 8.44
CA GLN A 47 -1.13 -3.13 8.73
C GLN A 47 -1.24 -3.75 10.12
N ILE A 48 -1.64 -2.97 11.13
CA ILE A 48 -1.84 -3.45 12.50
C ILE A 48 -3.02 -4.43 12.55
N LEU A 49 -4.16 -4.06 11.97
CA LEU A 49 -5.35 -4.91 11.95
C LEU A 49 -5.10 -6.22 11.20
N ASP A 50 -4.44 -6.13 10.05
CA ASP A 50 -4.04 -7.29 9.26
C ASP A 50 -3.09 -8.20 10.05
N GLY A 51 -2.08 -7.65 10.73
CA GLY A 51 -1.22 -8.42 11.64
C GLY A 51 -1.98 -9.12 12.77
N ALA A 52 -3.00 -8.48 13.34
CA ALA A 52 -3.84 -9.08 14.38
C ALA A 52 -4.70 -10.23 13.83
N MET A 53 -5.33 -10.05 12.66
CA MET A 53 -6.10 -11.11 12.00
C MET A 53 -5.21 -12.30 11.63
N THR A 54 -4.03 -12.03 11.08
CA THR A 54 -3.05 -13.05 10.77
C THR A 54 -2.59 -13.80 12.02
N ALA A 55 -2.31 -13.09 13.13
CA ALA A 55 -1.92 -13.72 14.39
C ALA A 55 -3.04 -14.63 14.93
N MET A 56 -4.29 -14.17 14.91
CA MET A 56 -5.44 -14.99 15.32
C MET A 56 -5.60 -16.23 14.44
N GLY A 57 -5.44 -16.08 13.13
CA GLY A 57 -5.51 -17.17 12.16
C GLY A 57 -4.42 -18.22 12.38
N VAL A 58 -3.17 -17.78 12.50
CA VAL A 58 -2.01 -18.65 12.76
C VAL A 58 -2.13 -19.33 14.13
N HIS A 59 -2.68 -18.65 15.14
CA HIS A 59 -2.91 -19.26 16.45
C HIS A 59 -3.96 -20.38 16.42
N HIS A 60 -4.98 -20.29 15.57
CA HIS A 60 -6.03 -21.32 15.46
C HIS A 60 -5.70 -22.43 14.46
N LEU A 61 -5.12 -22.08 13.32
CA LEU A 61 -4.91 -22.99 12.18
C LEU A 61 -3.44 -23.46 12.05
N GLY A 62 -2.53 -22.90 12.85
CA GLY A 62 -1.09 -23.15 12.74
C GLY A 62 -0.42 -22.28 11.67
N THR A 63 0.91 -22.37 11.59
CA THR A 63 1.73 -21.63 10.62
C THR A 63 1.50 -22.06 9.17
N GLU A 64 0.92 -23.23 8.94
CA GLU A 64 0.56 -23.73 7.61
C GLU A 64 -0.59 -22.97 6.96
N ALA A 65 -1.37 -22.21 7.74
CA ALA A 65 -2.43 -21.36 7.20
C ALA A 65 -1.88 -20.14 6.44
N GLU A 66 -0.59 -19.81 6.63
CA GLU A 66 0.05 -18.74 5.89
C GLU A 66 0.39 -19.17 4.47
N GLY A 67 -0.32 -18.59 3.50
CA GLY A 67 -0.06 -18.82 2.07
C GLY A 67 1.27 -18.23 1.58
N ASN A 68 1.91 -17.36 2.37
CA ASN A 68 3.18 -16.75 2.01
C ASN A 68 4.36 -17.56 2.56
N LEU A 69 5.05 -18.28 1.67
CA LEU A 69 6.22 -19.12 1.99
C LEU A 69 7.33 -18.37 2.75
N PHE A 70 7.55 -17.10 2.43
CA PHE A 70 8.59 -16.30 3.10
C PHE A 70 8.21 -15.98 4.55
N ILE A 71 6.94 -15.63 4.79
CA ILE A 71 6.44 -15.37 6.14
C ILE A 71 6.43 -16.67 6.94
N ARG A 72 5.98 -17.78 6.34
CA ARG A 72 5.99 -19.10 6.99
C ARG A 72 7.38 -19.50 7.45
N TYR A 73 8.40 -19.35 6.58
CA TYR A 73 9.79 -19.61 6.94
C TYR A 73 10.29 -18.74 8.12
N LEU A 74 9.93 -17.45 8.11
CA LEU A 74 10.24 -16.55 9.23
C LEU A 74 9.55 -16.96 10.53
N MET A 75 8.29 -17.40 10.46
CA MET A 75 7.55 -17.89 11.62
C MET A 75 8.13 -19.18 12.19
N GLU A 76 8.62 -20.09 11.34
CA GLU A 76 9.31 -21.30 11.78
C GLU A 76 10.64 -20.98 12.47
N LEU A 77 11.36 -19.95 12.00
CA LEU A 77 12.68 -19.58 12.54
C LEU A 77 12.59 -18.75 13.84
N LEU A 78 11.66 -17.80 13.91
CA LEU A 78 11.60 -16.79 14.98
C LEU A 78 10.37 -16.93 15.89
N GLY A 79 9.44 -17.81 15.52
CA GLY A 79 8.12 -17.90 16.12
C GLY A 79 7.11 -16.95 15.47
N PRO A 80 5.80 -17.29 15.52
CA PRO A 80 4.77 -16.58 14.77
C PRO A 80 4.61 -15.11 15.21
N ASN A 81 4.62 -14.85 16.51
CA ASN A 81 4.44 -13.50 17.04
C ASN A 81 5.57 -12.55 16.63
N LEU A 82 6.82 -13.01 16.75
CA LEU A 82 7.99 -12.17 16.50
C LEU A 82 8.20 -11.94 14.99
N ALA A 83 7.96 -12.97 14.18
CA ALA A 83 7.97 -12.86 12.72
C ALA A 83 6.94 -11.83 12.21
N LEU A 84 5.69 -11.88 12.72
CA LEU A 84 4.66 -10.92 12.35
C LEU A 84 5.02 -9.51 12.76
N ILE A 85 5.49 -9.30 13.99
CA ILE A 85 5.93 -7.98 14.45
C ILE A 85 7.01 -7.43 13.51
N LEU A 86 8.04 -8.21 13.18
CA LEU A 86 9.13 -7.75 12.31
C LEU A 86 8.64 -7.38 10.90
N VAL A 87 7.88 -8.27 10.26
CA VAL A 87 7.39 -8.05 8.89
C VAL A 87 6.45 -6.85 8.83
N LYS A 88 5.53 -6.71 9.79
CA LYS A 88 4.60 -5.58 9.83
C LYS A 88 5.31 -4.27 10.19
N SER A 89 6.27 -4.30 11.11
CA SER A 89 7.10 -3.13 11.44
C SER A 89 7.87 -2.64 10.23
N PHE A 90 8.45 -3.56 9.46
CA PHE A 90 9.15 -3.26 8.22
C PHE A 90 8.20 -2.66 7.17
N ALA A 91 6.99 -3.21 7.01
CA ALA A 91 5.98 -2.66 6.13
C ALA A 91 5.56 -1.23 6.53
N ILE A 92 5.34 -0.96 7.83
CA ILE A 92 5.04 0.39 8.34
C ILE A 92 6.21 1.34 8.06
N ALA A 93 7.45 0.90 8.27
CA ALA A 93 8.63 1.71 7.97
C ALA A 93 8.71 2.07 6.48
N ILE A 94 8.39 1.13 5.58
CA ILE A 94 8.28 1.39 4.14
C ILE A 94 7.19 2.43 3.87
N VAL A 95 6.00 2.31 4.47
CA VAL A 95 4.90 3.27 4.29
C VAL A 95 5.31 4.67 4.76
N VAL A 96 5.95 4.78 5.92
CA VAL A 96 6.48 6.05 6.44
C VAL A 96 7.51 6.64 5.47
N MET A 97 8.45 5.81 4.97
CA MET A 97 9.44 6.23 3.99
C MET A 97 8.78 6.72 2.70
N LEU A 98 7.76 6.03 2.19
CA LEU A 98 6.97 6.42 1.03
C LEU A 98 6.24 7.75 1.26
N CYS A 99 5.65 7.96 2.44
CA CYS A 99 5.02 9.23 2.81
C CYS A 99 6.03 10.39 2.84
N LEU A 100 7.28 10.15 3.25
CA LEU A 100 8.36 11.14 3.19
C LEU A 100 8.79 11.42 1.74
N LEU A 101 8.90 10.36 0.92
CA LEU A 101 9.27 10.45 -0.49
C LEU A 101 8.18 11.10 -1.35
N ALA A 102 6.91 10.95 -0.97
CA ALA A 102 5.76 11.60 -1.61
C ALA A 102 5.87 13.13 -1.62
N LYS A 103 6.63 13.72 -0.70
CA LYS A 103 6.92 15.17 -0.69
C LYS A 103 7.88 15.59 -1.79
N LYS A 104 8.72 14.68 -2.27
CA LYS A 104 9.77 14.93 -3.28
C LYS A 104 9.37 14.46 -4.67
N VAL A 105 8.51 13.44 -4.79
CA VAL A 105 8.20 12.81 -6.07
C VAL A 105 6.69 12.75 -6.33
N PRO A 106 6.19 13.35 -7.43
CA PRO A 106 4.75 13.54 -7.67
C PRO A 106 3.97 12.28 -8.06
N TRP A 107 4.61 11.21 -8.53
CA TRP A 107 3.92 9.95 -8.85
C TRP A 107 3.61 9.07 -7.62
N ILE A 108 4.30 9.29 -6.50
CA ILE A 108 4.23 8.43 -5.31
C ILE A 108 2.86 8.44 -4.61
N PRO A 109 2.14 9.57 -4.50
CA PRO A 109 0.79 9.58 -3.94
C PRO A 109 -0.20 8.70 -4.71
N GLY A 110 -0.06 8.64 -6.03
CA GLY A 110 -0.83 7.72 -6.88
C GLY A 110 -0.51 6.26 -6.59
N ALA A 111 0.78 5.94 -6.46
CA ALA A 111 1.23 4.60 -6.08
C ALA A 111 0.75 4.19 -4.68
N LEU A 112 0.79 5.09 -3.68
CA LEU A 112 0.27 4.86 -2.33
C LEU A 112 -1.22 4.50 -2.33
N ARG A 113 -2.05 5.20 -3.12
CA ARG A 113 -3.48 4.86 -3.27
C ARG A 113 -3.65 3.48 -3.92
N GLY A 114 -2.87 3.17 -4.95
CA GLY A 114 -2.88 1.86 -5.59
C GLY A 114 -2.50 0.73 -4.62
N VAL A 115 -1.45 0.93 -3.84
CA VAL A 115 -1.01 -0.02 -2.80
C VAL A 115 -2.08 -0.18 -1.74
N ALA A 116 -2.70 0.91 -1.25
CA ALA A 116 -3.78 0.83 -0.27
C ALA A 116 -4.98 0.02 -0.78
N CYS A 117 -5.38 0.24 -2.05
CA CYS A 117 -6.48 -0.50 -2.67
C CYS A 117 -6.13 -1.98 -2.86
N LEU A 118 -4.92 -2.27 -3.36
CA LEU A 118 -4.41 -3.64 -3.48
C LEU A 118 -4.40 -4.33 -2.11
N TYR A 119 -3.98 -3.64 -1.06
CA TYR A 119 -3.92 -4.17 0.30
C TYR A 119 -5.31 -4.50 0.85
N LEU A 120 -6.29 -3.61 0.63
CA LEU A 120 -7.69 -3.87 0.97
C LEU A 120 -8.22 -5.13 0.29
N CYS A 121 -7.97 -5.31 -1.00
CA CYS A 121 -8.47 -6.48 -1.73
C CYS A 121 -7.71 -7.76 -1.37
N ALA A 122 -6.39 -7.71 -1.26
CA ALA A 122 -5.55 -8.89 -1.09
C ALA A 122 -5.43 -9.35 0.37
N ALA A 123 -5.58 -8.46 1.35
CA ALA A 123 -5.42 -8.80 2.76
C ALA A 123 -6.77 -8.93 3.48
N ILE A 124 -7.68 -7.96 3.31
CA ILE A 124 -8.93 -7.96 4.08
C ILE A 124 -9.91 -9.03 3.59
N LEU A 125 -10.07 -9.22 2.28
CA LEU A 125 -11.03 -10.20 1.74
C LEU A 125 -10.72 -11.66 2.15
N PRO A 126 -9.49 -12.18 1.98
CA PRO A 126 -9.22 -13.57 2.35
C PRO A 126 -9.33 -13.81 3.86
N TRP A 127 -8.84 -12.90 4.72
CA TRP A 127 -8.99 -13.06 6.17
C TRP A 127 -10.44 -12.93 6.63
N SER A 128 -11.22 -12.03 6.05
CA SER A 128 -12.66 -11.93 6.35
C SER A 128 -13.40 -13.21 5.95
N TYR A 129 -13.05 -13.80 4.82
CA TYR A 129 -13.62 -15.07 4.37
C TYR A 129 -13.27 -16.21 5.35
N ILE A 130 -12.00 -16.36 5.70
CA ILE A 130 -11.53 -17.41 6.62
C ILE A 130 -12.19 -17.28 8.01
N LEU A 131 -12.26 -16.07 8.58
CA LEU A 131 -12.88 -15.84 9.89
C LEU A 131 -14.39 -16.10 9.89
N LEU A 132 -15.10 -15.69 8.83
CA LEU A 132 -16.54 -15.96 8.69
C LEU A 132 -16.83 -17.45 8.49
N THR A 133 -15.98 -18.16 7.74
CA THR A 133 -16.08 -19.61 7.58
C THR A 133 -15.79 -20.33 8.90
N LEU A 134 -14.76 -19.90 9.66
CA LEU A 134 -14.42 -20.49 10.95
C LEU A 134 -15.55 -20.29 11.97
N HIS A 135 -16.18 -19.11 12.01
CA HIS A 135 -17.31 -18.84 12.91
C HIS A 135 -18.58 -19.64 12.56
N ASN A 136 -18.81 -19.97 11.28
CA ASN A 136 -19.96 -20.82 10.89
C ASN A 136 -19.76 -22.32 11.22
N ILE A 137 -18.53 -22.74 11.52
CA ILE A 137 -18.18 -24.15 11.76
C ILE A 137 -18.17 -24.49 13.26
N ILE A 138 -18.05 -23.49 14.14
CA ILE A 138 -18.10 -23.62 15.61
C ILE A 138 -19.55 -23.44 16.09
#